data_AF-A0A969WEZ6-F1
#
_entry.id   AF-A0A969WEZ6-F1
#
_cell.length_a   1.000
_cell.length_b   1.000
_cell.length_c   1.000
_cell.angle_alpha   90.00
_cell.angle_beta   90.00
_cell.angle_gamma   90.00
#
_symmetry.space_group_name_H-M   'P 1'
#
loop_
_entity.id
_entity.type
_entity.pdbx_description
1 polymer ?
#
loop_
_entity_poly.entity_id
_entity_poly.type
_entity_poly.pdbx_seq_one_letter_code
_entity_poly.pdbx_strand_id
1 'polypeptide(L)'
;MRLFSFGKKKDKNKKKKSKKRHAIIDVTDANFQMQVIKRSYKQPVMVDFWAAWCMPCRQLGPVLERMAEDPDGTWILAKLNTEHNQYTANKYNIRSIPAVKMFRNGRVIGEFTGVIPQSQISQFIRESETADVPMQGVKISKDPAKRLQQIRHHLKKGNGFQAYALLKDFPDSPEAEEAARLSPLANFICDIEDGDGLTGIDTLDEQYQKANKSLQHSKPAAALEYLTQALEAGEDIDVTYTNEVIESLLVLLGENHKITQQYRAAA
;
A
#
# COMPACT_ATOMS: atom_id res chain seq x y z
N MET A 1 44.80 -21.84 -36.83
CA MET A 1 45.66 -21.79 -35.62
C MET A 1 45.44 -20.43 -34.95
N ARG A 2 44.76 -20.40 -33.79
CA ARG A 2 44.54 -19.30 -32.80
C ARG A 2 43.99 -17.96 -33.33
N LEU A 3 42.69 -17.66 -33.17
CA LEU A 3 41.98 -17.14 -31.97
C LEU A 3 42.68 -15.95 -31.30
N PHE A 4 42.13 -14.74 -31.51
CA PHE A 4 42.13 -13.68 -30.50
C PHE A 4 40.71 -13.12 -30.36
N SER A 5 40.04 -13.59 -29.33
CA SER A 5 38.79 -13.05 -28.80
C SER A 5 39.12 -11.80 -27.98
N PHE A 6 38.58 -10.65 -28.34
CA PHE A 6 38.55 -9.46 -27.49
C PHE A 6 37.28 -9.50 -26.63
N GLY A 7 37.34 -10.24 -25.52
CA GLY A 7 36.30 -10.24 -24.50
C GLY A 7 36.31 -8.92 -23.73
N LYS A 8 35.40 -7.99 -24.08
CA LYS A 8 35.03 -6.88 -23.18
C LYS A 8 34.31 -7.47 -21.97
N LYS A 9 34.99 -7.52 -20.82
CA LYS A 9 34.37 -7.71 -19.50
C LYS A 9 33.35 -6.61 -19.31
N LYS A 10 32.05 -6.95 -19.34
CA LYS A 10 31.00 -6.04 -18.88
C LYS A 10 31.04 -6.03 -17.36
N ASP A 11 31.36 -4.87 -16.79
CA ASP A 11 31.31 -4.60 -15.36
C ASP A 11 29.94 -4.96 -14.79
N LYS A 12 29.91 -5.96 -13.90
CA LYS A 12 28.73 -6.45 -13.18
C LYS A 12 28.32 -5.53 -12.02
N ASN A 13 28.44 -4.21 -12.18
CA ASN A 13 28.16 -3.25 -11.10
C ASN A 13 27.12 -2.20 -11.47
N LYS A 14 26.07 -2.60 -12.21
CA LYS A 14 24.78 -1.89 -12.17
C LYS A 14 24.12 -2.23 -10.85
N LYS A 15 24.43 -1.42 -9.84
CA LYS A 15 23.70 -1.33 -8.57
C LYS A 15 22.21 -1.43 -8.85
N LYS A 16 21.58 -2.54 -8.44
CA LYS A 16 20.15 -2.60 -8.16
C LYS A 16 19.88 -1.49 -7.16
N LYS A 17 19.34 -0.36 -7.62
CA LYS A 17 18.77 0.66 -6.73
C LYS A 17 17.55 0.01 -6.10
N SER A 18 17.76 -0.57 -4.92
CA SER A 18 16.70 -1.03 -4.03
C SER A 18 15.73 0.14 -3.83
N LYS A 19 14.47 -0.04 -4.25
CA LYS A 19 13.34 0.84 -3.91
C LYS A 19 13.39 1.09 -2.40
N LYS A 20 13.81 2.28 -1.96
CA LYS A 20 13.69 2.66 -0.54
C LYS A 20 12.20 2.85 -0.27
N ARG A 21 11.53 1.80 0.19
CA ARG A 21 10.24 1.95 0.88
C ARG A 21 10.54 2.79 2.12
N HIS A 22 9.87 3.94 2.28
CA HIS A 22 10.08 4.79 3.44
C HIS A 22 9.52 4.07 4.67
N ALA A 23 10.36 3.28 5.34
CA ALA A 23 9.99 2.56 6.55
C ALA A 23 9.79 3.49 7.75
N ILE A 24 10.18 4.76 7.62
CA ILE A 24 10.00 5.82 8.60
C ILE A 24 9.33 7.00 7.90
N ILE A 25 8.19 7.44 8.43
CA ILE A 25 7.40 8.55 7.88
C ILE A 25 6.97 9.52 8.97
N ASP A 26 6.95 10.81 8.66
CA ASP A 26 6.34 11.80 9.54
C ASP A 26 4.84 11.95 9.21
N VAL A 27 4.02 11.92 10.24
CA VAL A 27 2.56 12.02 10.11
C VAL A 27 2.01 13.21 10.87
N THR A 28 0.97 13.79 10.30
CA THR A 28 0.25 14.96 10.81
C THR A 28 -1.24 14.66 10.89
N ASP A 29 -2.00 15.53 11.57
CA ASP A 29 -3.46 15.44 11.60
C ASP A 29 -4.08 15.35 10.19
N ALA A 30 -3.50 16.06 9.22
CA ALA A 30 -4.00 16.12 7.84
C ALA A 30 -3.78 14.80 7.07
N ASN A 31 -2.67 14.10 7.31
CA ASN A 31 -2.31 12.90 6.55
C ASN A 31 -2.48 11.58 7.33
N PHE A 32 -2.81 11.63 8.63
CA PHE A 32 -2.89 10.44 9.49
C PHE A 32 -3.83 9.37 8.95
N GLN A 33 -5.00 9.79 8.45
CA GLN A 33 -5.98 8.87 7.88
C GLN A 33 -5.36 8.07 6.74
N MET A 34 -4.50 8.69 5.92
CA MET A 34 -3.87 8.01 4.80
C MET A 34 -2.67 7.19 5.24
N GLN A 35 -1.71 7.86 5.86
CA GLN A 35 -0.39 7.31 6.13
C GLN A 35 -0.38 6.28 7.26
N VAL A 36 -1.39 6.28 8.12
CA VAL A 36 -1.53 5.29 9.19
C VAL A 36 -2.72 4.39 8.93
N ILE A 37 -3.94 4.93 8.86
CA ILE A 37 -5.14 4.09 8.89
C ILE A 37 -5.28 3.30 7.60
N LYS A 38 -5.24 3.96 6.44
CA LYS A 38 -5.38 3.27 5.16
C LYS A 38 -4.18 2.36 4.87
N ARG A 39 -2.96 2.86 5.09
CA ARG A 39 -1.72 2.09 4.95
C ARG A 39 -1.66 0.82 5.79
N SER A 40 -2.27 0.84 6.98
CA SER A 40 -2.31 -0.31 7.90
C SER A 40 -3.05 -1.55 7.35
N TYR A 41 -3.81 -1.42 6.25
CA TYR A 41 -4.48 -2.54 5.58
C TYR A 41 -3.52 -3.41 4.77
N LYS A 42 -2.37 -2.86 4.33
CA LYS A 42 -1.33 -3.62 3.62
C LYS A 42 -0.31 -4.21 4.57
N GLN A 43 0.19 -3.40 5.49
CA GLN A 43 1.21 -3.79 6.45
C GLN A 43 1.04 -3.01 7.75
N PRO A 44 1.45 -3.58 8.91
CA PRO A 44 1.37 -2.88 10.18
C PRO A 44 2.06 -1.51 10.17
N VAL A 45 1.43 -0.52 10.82
CA VAL A 45 1.99 0.83 11.01
C VAL A 45 2.09 1.12 12.51
N MET A 46 3.31 1.25 13.01
CA MET A 46 3.60 1.65 14.38
C MET A 46 3.67 3.16 14.46
N VAL A 47 2.83 3.80 15.27
CA VAL A 47 2.88 5.24 15.50
C VAL A 47 3.61 5.54 16.80
N ASP A 48 4.70 6.30 16.73
CA ASP A 48 5.39 6.93 17.86
C ASP A 48 4.82 8.34 18.10
N PHE A 49 4.11 8.50 19.21
CA PHE A 49 3.58 9.78 19.67
C PHE A 49 4.62 10.45 20.58
N TRP A 50 5.22 11.53 20.10
CA TRP A 50 6.39 12.16 20.72
C TRP A 50 6.28 13.69 20.78
N ALA A 51 7.23 14.35 21.47
CA ALA A 51 7.43 15.80 21.43
C ALA A 51 8.91 16.15 21.65
N ALA A 52 9.35 17.34 21.24
CA ALA A 52 10.76 17.72 21.29
C ALA A 52 11.29 17.91 22.72
N TRP A 53 10.44 18.40 23.63
CA TRP A 53 10.79 18.59 25.05
C TRP A 53 10.86 17.26 25.82
N CYS A 54 10.29 16.18 25.29
CA CYS A 54 10.20 14.88 25.95
C CYS A 54 11.56 14.16 25.97
N MET A 55 12.25 14.19 27.12
CA MET A 55 13.52 13.47 27.32
C MET A 55 13.39 11.95 27.07
N PRO A 56 12.37 11.23 27.61
CA PRO A 56 12.23 9.80 27.34
C PRO A 56 11.98 9.48 25.86
N CYS A 57 11.28 10.36 25.12
CA CYS A 57 11.06 10.20 23.68
C CYS A 57 12.39 10.22 22.91
N ARG A 58 13.34 11.07 23.32
CA ARG A 58 14.70 11.12 22.74
C ARG A 58 15.51 9.84 22.98
N GLN A 59 15.14 9.02 23.96
CA GLN A 59 15.73 7.70 24.17
C GLN A 59 15.05 6.63 23.30
N LEU A 60 13.71 6.64 23.22
CA LEU A 60 12.94 5.63 22.49
C LEU A 60 13.03 5.78 20.97
N GLY A 61 12.90 7.01 20.46
CA GLY A 61 12.83 7.30 19.02
C GLY A 61 13.96 6.65 18.20
N PRO A 62 15.25 6.84 18.56
CA PRO A 62 16.36 6.22 17.84
C PRO A 62 16.39 4.69 17.90
N VAL A 63 15.76 4.08 18.91
CA VAL A 63 15.62 2.61 18.97
C VAL A 63 14.58 2.16 17.97
N LEU A 64 13.41 2.81 17.92
CA LEU A 64 12.36 2.52 16.96
C LEU A 64 12.82 2.75 15.52
N GLU A 65 13.52 3.85 15.25
CA GLU A 65 14.06 4.18 13.92
C GLU A 65 15.01 3.09 13.42
N ARG A 66 15.97 2.66 14.27
CA ARG A 66 16.91 1.59 13.91
C ARG A 66 16.20 0.26 13.64
N MET A 67 15.13 -0.04 14.39
CA MET A 67 14.34 -1.24 14.17
C MET A 67 13.49 -1.15 12.90
N ALA A 68 13.06 0.05 12.51
CA ALA A 68 12.29 0.28 11.29
C ALA A 68 13.16 0.22 10.02
N GLU A 69 14.48 0.36 10.14
CA GLU A 69 15.43 0.13 9.04
C GLU A 69 15.57 -1.36 8.62
N ASP A 70 14.67 -2.22 9.11
CA ASP A 70 14.60 -3.64 8.76
C ASP A 70 14.54 -3.83 7.23
N PRO A 71 15.49 -4.58 6.63
CA PRO A 71 15.50 -4.84 5.19
C PRO A 71 14.26 -5.60 4.68
N ASP A 72 13.55 -6.32 5.55
CA ASP A 72 12.37 -7.09 5.17
C ASP A 72 11.12 -6.20 5.02
N GLY A 73 11.14 -5.00 5.63
CA GLY A 73 10.08 -4.01 5.49
C GLY A 73 8.70 -4.52 5.92
N THR A 74 8.64 -5.29 7.01
CA THR A 74 7.40 -5.94 7.48
C THR A 74 6.44 -4.99 8.19
N TRP A 75 6.89 -3.80 8.56
CA TRP A 75 6.10 -2.76 9.21
C TRP A 75 6.68 -1.37 8.93
N ILE A 76 5.93 -0.32 9.31
CA ILE A 76 6.33 1.08 9.13
C ILE A 76 6.30 1.81 10.46
N LEU A 77 7.30 2.65 10.72
CA LEU A 77 7.30 3.64 11.78
C LEU A 77 6.71 4.97 11.28
N ALA A 78 5.61 5.39 11.88
CA ALA A 78 5.02 6.70 11.71
C ALA A 78 5.30 7.57 12.94
N LYS A 79 5.87 8.75 12.75
CA LYS A 79 6.21 9.66 13.85
C LYS A 79 5.21 10.81 13.90
N LEU A 80 4.53 10.97 15.04
CA LEU A 80 3.56 12.03 15.25
C LEU A 80 3.98 12.92 16.41
N ASN A 81 4.31 14.18 16.12
CA ASN A 81 4.56 15.17 17.16
C ASN A 81 3.22 15.63 17.78
N THR A 82 3.00 15.37 19.07
CA THR A 82 1.71 15.65 19.74
C THR A 82 1.42 17.13 19.96
N GLU A 83 2.43 18.01 19.94
CA GLU A 83 2.25 19.45 20.10
C GLU A 83 1.58 20.07 18.87
N HIS A 84 1.96 19.59 17.69
CA HIS A 84 1.45 20.09 16.41
C HIS A 84 0.21 19.33 15.93
N ASN A 85 -0.10 18.17 16.53
CA ASN A 85 -1.13 17.24 16.04
C ASN A 85 -2.08 16.82 17.17
N GLN A 86 -2.65 17.82 17.84
CA GLN A 86 -3.48 17.64 19.04
C GLN A 86 -4.78 16.89 18.74
N TYR A 87 -5.35 17.06 17.54
CA TYR A 87 -6.59 16.37 17.18
C TYR A 87 -6.38 14.85 17.18
N THR A 88 -5.32 14.37 16.53
CA THR A 88 -5.02 12.94 16.50
C THR A 88 -4.58 12.43 17.87
N ALA A 89 -3.75 13.18 18.59
CA ALA A 89 -3.34 12.81 19.95
C ALA A 89 -4.55 12.62 20.88
N ASN A 90 -5.52 13.54 20.83
CA ASN A 90 -6.77 13.44 21.59
C ASN A 90 -7.64 12.26 21.13
N LYS A 91 -7.80 12.08 19.81
CA LYS A 91 -8.59 10.98 19.23
C LYS A 91 -8.13 9.60 19.69
N TYR A 92 -6.81 9.42 19.84
CA TYR A 92 -6.22 8.16 20.31
C TYR A 92 -5.92 8.14 21.81
N ASN A 93 -6.47 9.08 22.58
CA ASN A 93 -6.35 9.16 24.04
C ASN A 93 -4.89 9.20 24.52
N ILE A 94 -4.01 9.95 23.85
CA ILE A 94 -2.62 10.10 24.26
C ILE A 94 -2.54 11.05 25.46
N ARG A 95 -2.37 10.48 26.65
CA ARG A 95 -2.31 11.22 27.93
C ARG A 95 -0.88 11.46 28.44
N SER A 96 0.07 10.68 27.94
CA SER A 96 1.48 10.75 28.31
C SER A 96 2.33 10.35 27.11
N ILE A 97 3.52 10.91 27.00
CA ILE A 97 4.49 10.58 25.95
C ILE A 97 5.84 10.13 26.55
N PRO A 98 6.58 9.24 25.86
CA PRO A 98 6.24 8.61 24.59
C PRO A 98 5.09 7.62 24.76
N ALA A 99 4.25 7.53 23.74
CA ALA A 99 3.24 6.49 23.61
C ALA A 99 3.37 5.88 22.22
N VAL A 100 3.23 4.57 22.12
CA VAL A 100 3.33 3.85 20.87
C VAL A 100 2.07 3.03 20.66
N LYS A 101 1.50 3.10 19.46
CA LYS A 101 0.35 2.30 19.05
C LYS A 101 0.64 1.61 17.74
N MET A 102 0.36 0.31 17.66
CA MET A 102 0.43 -0.45 16.42
C MET A 102 -0.93 -0.48 15.74
N PHE A 103 -0.96 -0.15 14.46
CA PHE A 103 -2.15 -0.17 13.62
C PHE A 103 -2.06 -1.31 12.61
N ARG A 104 -3.16 -2.05 12.46
CA ARG A 104 -3.36 -3.01 11.38
C ARG A 104 -4.83 -3.03 11.00
N ASN A 105 -5.10 -3.10 9.70
CA ASN A 105 -6.45 -3.26 9.17
C ASN A 105 -7.41 -2.15 9.67
N GLY A 106 -6.86 -0.94 9.81
CA GLY A 106 -7.52 0.28 10.30
C GLY A 106 -7.65 0.39 11.83
N ARG A 107 -7.28 -0.65 12.58
CA ARG A 107 -7.48 -0.74 14.04
C ARG A 107 -6.18 -0.62 14.80
N VAL A 108 -6.25 -0.15 16.04
CA VAL A 108 -5.17 -0.33 17.02
C VAL A 108 -5.18 -1.80 17.47
N ILE A 109 -4.03 -2.46 17.36
CA ILE A 109 -3.87 -3.89 17.67
C ILE A 109 -2.94 -4.14 18.86
N GLY A 110 -2.25 -3.10 19.31
CA GLY A 110 -1.40 -3.14 20.49
C GLY A 110 -0.89 -1.74 20.82
N GLU A 111 -0.52 -1.52 22.08
CA GLU A 111 0.04 -0.24 22.53
C GLU A 111 0.96 -0.41 23.74
N PHE A 112 1.88 0.53 23.92
CA PHE A 112 2.65 0.70 25.15
C PHE A 112 2.96 2.18 25.40
N THR A 113 3.31 2.52 26.64
CA THR A 113 3.73 3.88 27.03
C THR A 113 5.07 3.84 27.74
N GLY A 114 5.83 4.92 27.60
CA GLY A 114 7.18 5.05 28.17
C GLY A 114 8.25 4.32 27.37
N VAL A 115 9.45 4.28 27.95
CA VAL A 115 10.62 3.60 27.36
C VAL A 115 10.64 2.16 27.86
N ILE A 116 10.63 1.20 26.94
CA ILE A 116 10.73 -0.23 27.23
C ILE A 116 12.00 -0.83 26.59
N PRO A 117 12.54 -1.94 27.12
CA PRO A 117 13.69 -2.62 26.52
C PRO A 117 13.45 -3.03 25.06
N GLN A 118 14.49 -2.96 24.22
CA GLN A 118 14.40 -3.33 22.81
C GLN A 118 13.84 -4.75 22.59
N SER A 119 14.15 -5.70 23.48
CA SER A 119 13.62 -7.07 23.41
C SER A 119 12.09 -7.12 23.53
N GLN A 120 11.50 -6.26 24.36
CA GLN A 120 10.05 -6.13 24.48
C GLN A 120 9.44 -5.49 23.24
N ILE A 121 10.12 -4.50 22.64
CA ILE A 121 9.69 -3.90 21.36
C ILE A 121 9.69 -4.96 20.25
N SER A 122 10.72 -5.80 20.17
CA SER A 122 10.78 -6.89 19.19
C SER A 122 9.69 -7.93 19.40
N GLN A 123 9.31 -8.20 20.66
CA GLN A 123 8.18 -9.08 20.96
C GLN A 123 6.86 -8.44 20.52
N PHE A 124 6.66 -7.17 20.85
CA PHE A 124 5.48 -6.39 20.47
C PHE A 124 5.25 -6.36 18.94
N ILE A 125 6.32 -6.20 18.16
CA ILE A 125 6.27 -6.26 16.68
C ILE A 125 5.84 -7.65 16.20
N ARG A 126 6.48 -8.71 16.70
CA ARG A 126 6.16 -10.10 16.30
C ARG A 126 4.72 -10.49 16.59
N GLU A 127 4.22 -10.15 17.78
CA GLU A 127 2.82 -10.40 18.15
C GLU A 127 1.87 -9.68 17.19
N SER A 128 2.21 -8.45 16.79
CA SER A 128 1.43 -7.64 15.86
C SER A 128 1.40 -8.19 14.42
N GLU A 129 2.49 -8.81 13.96
CA GLU A 129 2.59 -9.43 12.63
C GLU A 129 1.73 -10.69 12.49
N THR A 130 1.51 -11.41 13.59
CA THR A 130 0.67 -12.62 13.62
C THR A 130 -0.79 -12.36 13.99
N ALA A 131 -1.12 -11.14 14.43
CA ALA A 131 -2.47 -10.79 14.85
C ALA A 131 -3.48 -10.91 13.71
N ASP A 132 -4.40 -11.86 13.83
CA ASP A 132 -5.58 -11.98 12.95
C ASP A 132 -6.61 -10.91 13.32
N VAL A 133 -6.51 -9.77 12.64
CA VAL A 133 -7.30 -8.57 12.95
C VAL A 133 -8.34 -8.39 11.86
N PRO A 134 -9.64 -8.47 12.16
CA PRO A 134 -10.66 -8.25 11.16
C PRO A 134 -10.62 -6.79 10.69
N MET A 135 -10.71 -6.59 9.37
CA MET A 135 -10.75 -5.29 8.71
C MET A 135 -11.82 -4.38 9.33
N GLN A 136 -11.45 -3.15 9.69
CA GLN A 136 -12.43 -2.19 10.21
C GLN A 136 -13.34 -1.70 9.07
N GLY A 137 -14.65 -1.69 9.31
CA GLY A 137 -15.61 -1.11 8.36
C GLY A 137 -15.86 -1.90 7.08
N VAL A 138 -15.27 -3.09 6.90
CA VAL A 138 -15.54 -3.98 5.77
C VAL A 138 -16.28 -5.22 6.26
N LYS A 139 -17.55 -5.38 5.87
CA LYS A 139 -18.30 -6.62 6.10
C LYS A 139 -17.95 -7.61 5.00
N ILE A 140 -17.10 -8.60 5.31
CA ILE A 140 -16.69 -9.63 4.35
C ILE A 140 -17.75 -10.74 4.32
N SER A 141 -18.37 -10.95 3.16
CA SER A 141 -19.26 -12.10 2.96
C SER A 141 -18.47 -13.41 2.97
N LYS A 142 -19.00 -14.44 3.66
CA LYS A 142 -18.46 -15.81 3.58
C LYS A 142 -18.86 -16.53 2.29
N ASP A 143 -19.95 -16.11 1.67
CA ASP A 143 -20.40 -16.58 0.35
C ASP A 143 -19.48 -15.98 -0.73
N PRO A 144 -18.75 -16.80 -1.51
CA PRO A 144 -17.77 -16.33 -2.49
C PRO A 144 -18.38 -15.47 -3.60
N ALA A 145 -19.56 -15.84 -4.12
CA ALA A 145 -20.24 -15.07 -5.16
C ALA A 145 -20.63 -13.68 -4.68
N LYS A 146 -21.19 -13.59 -3.46
CA LYS A 146 -21.48 -12.28 -2.85
C LYS A 146 -20.20 -11.48 -2.57
N ARG A 147 -19.13 -12.14 -2.12
CA ARG A 147 -17.83 -11.51 -1.86
C ARG A 147 -17.23 -10.93 -3.14
N LEU A 148 -17.29 -11.65 -4.26
CA LEU A 148 -16.88 -11.18 -5.58
C LEU A 148 -17.70 -9.95 -6.02
N GLN A 149 -19.01 -9.94 -5.80
CA GLN A 149 -19.84 -8.76 -6.06
C GLN A 149 -19.41 -7.54 -5.23
N GLN A 150 -19.05 -7.75 -3.95
CA GLN A 150 -18.52 -6.68 -3.10
C GLN A 150 -17.19 -6.14 -3.65
N ILE A 151 -16.28 -7.02 -4.09
CA ILE A 151 -15.00 -6.60 -4.72
C ILE A 151 -15.28 -5.70 -5.92
N ARG A 152 -16.12 -6.16 -6.86
CA ARG A 152 -16.48 -5.38 -8.06
C ARG A 152 -17.12 -4.05 -7.70
N HIS A 153 -17.98 -4.01 -6.68
CA HIS A 153 -18.59 -2.78 -6.20
C HIS A 153 -17.55 -1.77 -5.70
N HIS A 154 -16.59 -2.21 -4.90
CA HIS A 154 -15.54 -1.35 -4.37
C HIS A 154 -14.58 -0.86 -5.45
N LEU A 155 -14.17 -1.74 -6.38
CA LEU A 155 -13.31 -1.36 -7.50
C LEU A 155 -13.96 -0.31 -8.42
N LYS A 156 -15.25 -0.47 -8.74
CA LYS A 156 -16.00 0.52 -9.54
C LYS A 156 -16.12 1.89 -8.87
N LYS A 157 -15.99 1.95 -7.55
CA LYS A 157 -16.01 3.20 -6.77
C LYS A 157 -14.61 3.75 -6.49
N GLY A 158 -13.55 3.07 -6.95
CA GLY A 158 -12.17 3.43 -6.61
C GLY A 158 -11.82 3.26 -5.12
N ASN A 159 -12.50 2.33 -4.44
CA ASN A 159 -12.28 1.98 -3.04
C ASN A 159 -11.27 0.81 -2.96
N GLY A 160 -9.99 1.10 -3.15
CA GLY A 160 -8.93 0.10 -3.29
C GLY A 160 -8.73 -0.73 -2.03
N PHE A 161 -8.67 -0.09 -0.85
CA PHE A 161 -8.49 -0.82 0.42
C PHE A 161 -9.58 -1.83 0.69
N GLN A 162 -10.84 -1.47 0.46
CA GLN A 162 -11.95 -2.38 0.69
C GLN A 162 -11.94 -3.53 -0.31
N ALA A 163 -11.59 -3.26 -1.58
CA ALA A 163 -11.43 -4.31 -2.58
C ALA A 163 -10.28 -5.27 -2.19
N TYR A 164 -9.12 -4.72 -1.81
CA TYR A 164 -7.97 -5.50 -1.33
C TYR A 164 -8.31 -6.36 -0.12
N ALA A 165 -8.99 -5.78 0.88
CA ALA A 165 -9.46 -6.51 2.05
C ALA A 165 -10.41 -7.66 1.71
N LEU A 166 -11.28 -7.47 0.72
CA LEU A 166 -12.18 -8.52 0.26
C LEU A 166 -11.46 -9.58 -0.60
N LEU A 167 -10.33 -9.27 -1.21
CA LEU A 167 -9.52 -10.23 -1.96
C LEU A 167 -8.62 -11.08 -1.07
N LYS A 168 -8.15 -10.53 0.04
CA LYS A 168 -7.27 -11.23 0.97
C LYS A 168 -7.96 -12.49 1.53
N ASP A 169 -7.30 -13.64 1.46
CA ASP A 169 -7.85 -14.92 1.92
C ASP A 169 -9.23 -15.22 1.30
N PHE A 170 -9.35 -14.97 -0.02
CA PHE A 170 -10.54 -15.37 -0.78
C PHE A 170 -10.66 -16.90 -0.77
N PRO A 171 -11.83 -17.47 -0.44
CA PRO A 171 -12.00 -18.91 -0.34
C PRO A 171 -11.79 -19.61 -1.68
N ASP A 172 -11.29 -20.85 -1.66
CA ASP A 172 -11.25 -21.70 -2.83
C ASP A 172 -12.69 -21.97 -3.32
N SER A 173 -12.99 -21.53 -4.54
CA SER A 173 -14.31 -21.57 -5.16
C SER A 173 -14.25 -21.30 -6.68
N PRO A 174 -15.33 -21.53 -7.44
CA PRO A 174 -15.38 -21.18 -8.86
C PRO A 174 -15.10 -19.69 -9.15
N GLU A 175 -15.41 -18.80 -8.21
CA GLU A 175 -15.18 -17.35 -8.30
C GLU A 175 -13.73 -16.93 -8.00
N ALA A 176 -12.91 -17.82 -7.43
CA ALA A 176 -11.57 -17.49 -6.97
C ALA A 176 -10.65 -17.04 -8.12
N GLU A 177 -10.80 -17.60 -9.32
CA GLU A 177 -10.02 -17.20 -10.50
C GLU A 177 -10.34 -15.76 -10.92
N GLU A 178 -11.62 -15.40 -11.00
CA GLU A 178 -12.03 -14.02 -11.33
C GLU A 178 -11.58 -13.04 -10.25
N ALA A 179 -11.73 -13.41 -8.97
CA ALA A 179 -11.24 -12.61 -7.85
C ALA A 179 -9.73 -12.38 -7.96
N ALA A 180 -8.94 -13.42 -8.23
CA ALA A 180 -7.49 -13.30 -8.42
C ALA A 180 -7.14 -12.32 -9.55
N ARG A 181 -7.85 -12.40 -10.69
CA ARG A 181 -7.68 -11.47 -11.82
C ARG A 181 -8.08 -10.02 -11.50
N LEU A 182 -8.87 -9.77 -10.46
CA LEU A 182 -9.19 -8.42 -9.97
C LEU A 182 -8.14 -7.85 -9.01
N SER A 183 -7.17 -8.66 -8.57
CA SER A 183 -6.14 -8.25 -7.60
C SER A 183 -5.22 -7.12 -8.07
N PRO A 184 -4.70 -7.12 -9.32
CA PRO A 184 -3.83 -6.05 -9.79
C PRO A 184 -4.51 -4.67 -9.71
N LEU A 185 -5.77 -4.57 -10.14
CA LEU A 185 -6.51 -3.31 -10.05
C LEU A 185 -6.78 -2.89 -8.60
N ALA A 186 -7.09 -3.84 -7.72
CA ALA A 186 -7.27 -3.54 -6.30
C ALA A 186 -5.99 -2.99 -5.68
N ASN A 187 -4.85 -3.64 -5.94
CA ASN A 187 -3.53 -3.19 -5.48
C ASN A 187 -3.19 -1.80 -6.02
N PHE A 188 -3.40 -1.57 -7.31
CA PHE A 188 -3.18 -0.28 -7.96
C PHE A 188 -3.96 0.86 -7.32
N ILE A 189 -5.28 0.69 -7.17
CA ILE A 189 -6.11 1.71 -6.52
C ILE A 189 -5.64 1.93 -5.08
N CYS A 190 -5.37 0.84 -4.36
CA CYS A 190 -4.92 0.88 -2.97
C CYS A 190 -3.56 1.59 -2.81
N ASP A 191 -2.59 1.34 -3.71
CA ASP A 191 -1.29 2.02 -3.77
C ASP A 191 -1.44 3.51 -4.04
N ILE A 192 -2.30 3.89 -4.99
CA ILE A 192 -2.58 5.29 -5.30
C ILE A 192 -3.20 6.00 -4.11
N GLU A 193 -4.14 5.34 -3.45
CA GLU A 193 -4.75 5.91 -2.28
C GLU A 193 -3.72 6.10 -1.17
N ASP A 194 -2.81 5.13 -0.92
CA ASP A 194 -1.76 5.21 0.13
C ASP A 194 -0.85 6.45 0.03
N GLY A 195 -0.81 7.11 -1.13
CA GLY A 195 -0.22 8.45 -1.27
C GLY A 195 1.31 8.46 -1.43
N ASP A 196 1.95 7.29 -1.43
CA ASP A 196 3.32 7.15 -1.91
C ASP A 196 3.25 6.95 -3.43
N GLY A 197 3.96 7.77 -4.20
CA GLY A 197 4.06 7.58 -5.65
C GLY A 197 4.36 6.11 -6.00
N LEU A 198 3.61 5.55 -6.95
CA LEU A 198 3.68 4.14 -7.36
C LEU A 198 5.07 3.77 -7.90
N THR A 199 5.67 4.72 -8.60
CA THR A 199 6.90 4.53 -9.35
C THR A 199 8.03 5.45 -8.91
N GLY A 200 7.71 6.56 -8.24
CA GLY A 200 8.67 7.61 -7.93
C GLY A 200 9.07 8.42 -9.17
N ILE A 201 8.25 8.34 -10.22
CA ILE A 201 8.35 9.13 -11.45
C ILE A 201 7.09 9.99 -11.51
N ASP A 202 7.23 11.28 -11.25
CA ASP A 202 6.10 12.21 -11.08
C ASP A 202 5.11 12.18 -12.25
N THR A 203 5.62 12.13 -13.49
CA THR A 203 4.77 12.12 -14.70
C THR A 203 3.94 10.84 -14.82
N LEU A 204 4.51 9.69 -14.44
CA LEU A 204 3.81 8.41 -14.47
C LEU A 204 2.80 8.31 -13.32
N ASP A 205 3.21 8.73 -12.13
CA ASP A 205 2.34 8.75 -10.96
C ASP A 205 1.16 9.71 -11.18
N GLU A 206 1.34 10.82 -11.91
CA GLU A 206 0.24 11.70 -12.34
C GLU A 206 -0.77 10.99 -13.24
N GLN A 207 -0.32 10.19 -14.21
CA GLN A 207 -1.20 9.43 -15.09
C GLN A 207 -2.00 8.38 -14.31
N TYR A 208 -1.35 7.68 -13.39
CA TYR A 208 -2.01 6.72 -12.52
C TYR A 208 -3.06 7.38 -11.62
N GLN A 209 -2.76 8.56 -11.05
CA GLN A 209 -3.73 9.35 -10.29
C GLN A 209 -4.94 9.75 -11.16
N LYS A 210 -4.71 10.20 -12.40
CA LYS A 210 -5.78 10.52 -13.36
C LYS A 210 -6.62 9.29 -13.72
N ALA A 211 -5.98 8.13 -13.90
CA ALA A 211 -6.67 6.87 -14.16
C ALA A 211 -7.59 6.49 -12.99
N ASN A 212 -7.07 6.47 -11.76
CA ASN A 212 -7.88 6.15 -10.57
C ASN A 212 -9.02 7.16 -10.36
N LYS A 213 -8.76 8.45 -10.52
CA LYS A 213 -9.81 9.49 -10.47
C LYS A 213 -10.89 9.23 -11.51
N SER A 214 -10.52 8.80 -12.72
CA SER A 214 -11.50 8.47 -13.77
C SER A 214 -12.36 7.27 -13.40
N LEU A 215 -11.79 6.24 -12.76
CA LEU A 215 -12.55 5.11 -12.23
C LEU A 215 -13.56 5.54 -11.16
N GLN A 216 -13.14 6.38 -10.20
CA GLN A 216 -14.03 6.93 -9.16
C GLN A 216 -15.24 7.68 -9.74
N HIS A 217 -15.06 8.32 -10.90
CA HIS A 217 -16.13 9.03 -11.61
C HIS A 217 -16.88 8.14 -12.64
N SER A 218 -16.73 6.81 -12.57
CA SER A 218 -17.36 5.86 -13.50
C SER A 218 -17.03 6.13 -14.98
N LYS A 219 -15.79 6.58 -15.26
CA LYS A 219 -15.26 6.83 -16.62
C LYS A 219 -14.16 5.83 -16.97
N PRO A 220 -14.48 4.54 -17.19
CA PRO A 220 -13.47 3.51 -17.43
C PRO A 220 -12.70 3.69 -18.75
N ALA A 221 -13.28 4.34 -19.76
CA ALA A 221 -12.57 4.64 -21.01
C ALA A 221 -11.42 5.62 -20.79
N ALA A 222 -11.68 6.70 -20.06
CA ALA A 222 -10.65 7.66 -19.69
C ALA A 222 -9.58 7.03 -18.77
N ALA A 223 -9.99 6.15 -17.85
CA ALA A 223 -9.06 5.41 -17.01
C ALA A 223 -8.10 4.55 -17.85
N LEU A 224 -8.65 3.80 -18.81
CA LEU A 224 -7.86 2.98 -19.73
C LEU A 224 -6.91 3.82 -20.58
N GLU A 225 -7.38 4.97 -21.09
CA GLU A 225 -6.55 5.90 -21.85
C GLU A 225 -5.33 6.38 -21.07
N TYR A 226 -5.52 6.80 -19.82
CA TYR A 226 -4.41 7.21 -18.95
C TYR A 226 -3.43 6.07 -18.63
N LEU A 227 -3.93 4.83 -18.47
CA LEU A 227 -3.09 3.65 -18.29
C LEU A 227 -2.28 3.31 -19.55
N THR A 228 -2.86 3.48 -20.73
CA THR A 228 -2.14 3.29 -22.00
C THR A 228 -1.09 4.39 -22.22
N GLN A 229 -1.41 5.65 -21.93
CA GLN A 229 -0.42 6.74 -21.97
C GLN A 229 0.75 6.49 -21.01
N ALA A 230 0.49 5.87 -19.87
CA ALA A 230 1.51 5.44 -18.92
C ALA A 230 2.44 4.36 -19.49
N LEU A 231 1.96 3.46 -20.37
CA LEU A 231 2.80 2.48 -21.08
C LEU A 231 3.72 3.14 -22.11
N GLU A 232 3.23 4.15 -22.81
CA GLU A 232 3.98 4.87 -23.85
C GLU A 232 5.09 5.77 -23.28
N ALA A 233 4.98 6.16 -22.01
CA ALA A 233 5.87 7.11 -21.36
C ALA A 233 7.23 6.53 -20.88
N GLY A 234 7.53 5.24 -21.06
CA GLY A 234 8.71 4.63 -20.43
C GLY A 234 9.52 3.66 -21.29
N GLU A 235 10.75 4.05 -21.67
CA GLU A 235 11.77 3.11 -22.17
C GLU A 235 12.43 2.28 -21.04
N ASP A 236 12.18 2.59 -19.76
CA ASP A 236 12.85 1.99 -18.58
C ASP A 236 11.87 1.60 -17.44
N ILE A 237 10.57 1.52 -17.72
CA ILE A 237 9.52 1.26 -16.71
C ILE A 237 9.06 -0.20 -16.86
N ASP A 238 8.86 -0.89 -15.73
CA ASP A 238 8.24 -2.22 -15.73
C ASP A 238 6.77 -2.12 -16.16
N VAL A 239 6.55 -2.20 -17.47
CA VAL A 239 5.24 -2.15 -18.12
C VAL A 239 4.34 -3.34 -17.77
N THR A 240 4.92 -4.40 -17.19
CA THR A 240 4.19 -5.60 -16.78
C THR A 240 3.09 -5.25 -15.78
N TYR A 241 3.41 -4.42 -14.79
CA TYR A 241 2.44 -4.02 -13.78
C TYR A 241 1.26 -3.24 -14.37
N THR A 242 1.53 -2.26 -15.25
CA THR A 242 0.47 -1.50 -15.91
C THR A 242 -0.41 -2.40 -16.76
N ASN A 243 0.17 -3.37 -17.47
CA ASN A 243 -0.59 -4.33 -18.27
C ASN A 243 -1.49 -5.21 -17.39
N GLU A 244 -1.00 -5.70 -16.25
CA GLU A 244 -1.81 -6.44 -15.28
C GLU A 244 -2.99 -5.60 -14.77
N VAL A 245 -2.78 -4.31 -14.50
CA VAL A 245 -3.83 -3.38 -14.08
C VAL A 245 -4.87 -3.17 -15.17
N ILE A 246 -4.43 -3.00 -16.43
CA ILE A 246 -5.33 -2.88 -17.58
C ILE A 246 -6.18 -4.14 -17.73
N GLU A 247 -5.57 -5.32 -17.75
CA GLU A 247 -6.31 -6.59 -17.87
C GLU A 247 -7.32 -6.78 -16.74
N SER A 248 -6.93 -6.42 -15.52
CA SER A 248 -7.80 -6.44 -14.35
C SER A 248 -8.98 -5.46 -14.47
N LEU A 249 -8.78 -4.29 -15.06
CA LEU A 249 -9.85 -3.35 -15.41
C LEU A 249 -10.81 -3.93 -16.45
N LEU A 250 -10.30 -4.61 -17.48
CA LEU A 250 -11.16 -5.25 -18.49
C LEU A 250 -12.03 -6.36 -17.89
N VAL A 251 -11.49 -7.15 -16.95
CA VAL A 251 -12.27 -8.14 -16.17
C VAL A 251 -13.37 -7.45 -15.35
N LEU A 252 -13.07 -6.31 -14.72
CA LEU A 252 -14.07 -5.53 -13.97
C LEU A 252 -15.20 -4.99 -14.87
N LEU A 253 -14.90 -4.65 -16.12
CA LEU A 253 -15.91 -4.21 -17.10
C LEU A 253 -16.72 -5.38 -17.66
N GLY A 254 -16.08 -6.54 -17.81
CA GLY A 254 -16.67 -7.74 -18.38
C GLY A 254 -16.53 -7.82 -19.90
N GLU A 255 -16.69 -9.04 -20.41
CA GLU A 255 -16.45 -9.42 -21.82
C GLU A 255 -17.34 -8.69 -22.83
N ASN A 256 -18.58 -8.41 -22.41
CA ASN A 256 -19.57 -7.77 -23.27
C ASN A 256 -19.47 -6.23 -23.26
N HIS A 257 -18.55 -5.66 -22.48
CA HIS A 257 -18.39 -4.22 -22.43
C HIS A 257 -17.69 -3.71 -23.70
N LYS A 258 -18.23 -2.66 -24.33
CA LYS A 258 -17.71 -2.12 -25.59
C LYS A 258 -16.21 -1.81 -25.55
N ILE A 259 -15.74 -1.21 -24.45
CA ILE A 259 -14.31 -0.91 -24.23
C ILE A 259 -13.47 -2.19 -24.24
N THR A 260 -13.91 -3.25 -23.58
CA THR A 260 -13.20 -4.54 -23.53
C THR A 260 -13.07 -5.15 -24.92
N GLN A 261 -14.16 -5.15 -25.69
CA GLN A 261 -14.15 -5.66 -27.05
C GLN A 261 -13.23 -4.85 -27.97
N GLN A 262 -13.26 -3.51 -27.84
CA GLN A 262 -12.41 -2.62 -28.63
C GLN A 262 -10.93 -2.81 -28.31
N TYR A 263 -10.56 -2.90 -27.03
CA TYR A 263 -9.18 -3.10 -26.61
C TYR A 263 -8.61 -4.42 -27.14
N ARG A 264 -9.35 -5.52 -26.99
CA ARG A 264 -8.91 -6.84 -27.44
C ARG A 264 -8.87 -7.01 -28.96
N ALA A 265 -9.62 -6.20 -29.71
CA ALA A 265 -9.54 -6.19 -31.17
C ALA A 265 -8.30 -5.43 -31.68
N ALA A 266 -7.69 -4.59 -30.85
CA ALA A 266 -6.54 -3.75 -31.19
C ALA A 266 -5.20 -4.30 -30.67
N ALA A 267 -5.24 -5.22 -29.70
CA ALA A 267 -4.08 -5.95 -29.14
C ALA A 267 -3.75 -7.18 -29.98
#